data_AF-A0A438MGN3-F1
#
_entry.id   AF-A0A438MGN3-F1
#
_cell.length_a   1.000
_cell.length_b   1.000
_cell.length_c   1.000
_cell.angle_alpha   90.00
_cell.angle_beta   90.00
_cell.angle_gamma   90.00
#
_symmetry.space_group_name_H-M   'P 1'
#
loop_
_entity.id
_entity.type
_entity.pdbx_description
1 polymer ?
#
loop_
_entity_poly.entity_id
_entity_poly.type
_entity_poly.pdbx_seq_one_letter_code
_entity_poly.pdbx_strand_id
1 'polypeptide(L)'
;MKRWLTGWRIFTQIVDRLRERITMSMYPKGSMLPSEAALCAEFGVARNTVRRALAVLEDEGLILTIPAKGRLVLGGDKPKDEPYLYQAIARELRGEIERGELAPGSTLPSESQLRRTHGVSRSTVRQALVVLEREGLIVSEHGRGRFVRR
;
A
#
# COMPACT_ATOMS: atom_id res chain seq x y z
N MET A 1 9.55 -31.52 -14.48
CA MET A 1 9.21 -30.79 -13.24
C MET A 1 10.26 -29.72 -12.96
N LYS A 2 10.19 -28.55 -13.62
CA LYS A 2 10.93 -27.31 -13.29
C LYS A 2 10.10 -26.14 -13.79
N ARG A 3 9.35 -25.48 -12.90
CA ARG A 3 8.51 -24.32 -13.24
C ARG A 3 9.31 -23.06 -12.91
N TRP A 4 9.97 -22.52 -13.92
CA TRP A 4 10.65 -21.24 -13.85
C TRP A 4 9.60 -20.15 -13.60
N LEU A 5 9.62 -19.57 -12.40
CA LEU A 5 8.74 -18.46 -12.02
C LEU A 5 9.46 -17.15 -12.34
N THR A 6 8.94 -16.42 -13.32
CA THR A 6 9.40 -15.10 -13.75
C THR A 6 9.51 -14.14 -12.56
N GLY A 7 10.54 -13.29 -12.58
CA GLY A 7 10.93 -12.38 -11.49
C GLY A 7 9.86 -11.39 -11.00
N TRP A 8 8.70 -11.33 -11.66
CA TRP A 8 7.51 -10.61 -11.21
C TRP A 8 6.84 -11.25 -9.98
N ARG A 9 6.93 -12.57 -9.78
CA ARG A 9 6.29 -13.24 -8.63
C ARG A 9 7.12 -13.21 -7.34
N ILE A 10 8.44 -13.14 -7.45
CA ILE A 10 9.31 -13.33 -6.28
C ILE A 10 9.39 -12.08 -5.39
N PHE A 11 9.42 -10.88 -5.98
CA PHE A 11 9.44 -9.66 -5.18
C PHE A 11 8.08 -9.43 -4.48
N THR A 12 6.97 -9.74 -5.15
CA THR A 12 5.62 -9.67 -4.54
C THR A 12 5.51 -10.60 -3.33
N GLN A 13 6.07 -11.81 -3.40
CA GLN A 13 6.11 -12.73 -2.26
C GLN A 13 6.88 -12.16 -1.06
N ILE A 14 7.99 -11.47 -1.29
CA ILE A 14 8.76 -10.83 -0.21
C ILE A 14 7.94 -9.71 0.43
N VAL A 15 7.29 -8.87 -0.39
CA VAL A 15 6.40 -7.80 0.10
C VAL A 15 5.29 -8.41 0.96
N ASP A 16 4.56 -9.39 0.44
CA ASP A 16 3.45 -10.01 1.14
C ASP A 16 3.90 -10.67 2.45
N ARG A 17 5.04 -11.36 2.43
CA ARG A 17 5.57 -12.05 3.62
C ARG A 17 6.03 -11.08 4.71
N LEU A 18 6.74 -10.02 4.32
CA LEU A 18 7.17 -9.00 5.28
C LEU A 18 6.00 -8.19 5.81
N ARG A 19 5.01 -7.88 4.97
CA ARG A 19 3.75 -7.24 5.39
C ARG A 19 3.05 -8.10 6.44
N GLU A 20 2.87 -9.39 6.15
CA GLU A 20 2.24 -10.33 7.07
C GLU A 20 2.96 -10.38 8.43
N ARG A 21 4.30 -10.43 8.44
CA ARG A 21 5.09 -10.42 9.69
C ARG A 21 4.94 -9.13 10.49
N ILE A 22 4.88 -7.98 9.82
CA ILE A 22 4.66 -6.68 10.47
C ILE A 22 3.23 -6.64 11.05
N THR A 23 2.23 -7.12 10.32
CA THR A 23 0.83 -7.16 10.77
C THR A 23 0.60 -8.18 11.90
N MET A 24 1.29 -9.32 11.89
CA MET A 24 1.26 -10.31 12.96
C MET A 24 2.15 -9.94 14.16
N SER A 25 2.69 -8.72 14.21
CA SER A 25 3.58 -8.24 15.26
C SER A 25 4.84 -9.09 15.48
N MET A 26 5.27 -9.88 14.49
CA MET A 26 6.58 -10.53 14.50
C MET A 26 7.72 -9.51 14.37
N TYR A 27 7.42 -8.35 13.80
CA TYR A 27 8.23 -7.14 13.92
C TYR A 27 7.37 -6.04 14.58
N PRO A 28 7.49 -5.83 15.90
CA PRO A 28 6.66 -4.85 16.61
C PRO A 28 6.85 -3.42 16.09
N LYS A 29 5.82 -2.57 16.24
CA LYS A 29 5.93 -1.14 16.01
C LYS A 29 7.10 -0.55 16.82
N GLY A 30 7.91 0.29 16.19
CA GLY A 30 9.11 0.88 16.79
C GLY A 30 10.35 -0.02 16.76
N SER A 31 10.23 -1.30 16.36
CA SER A 31 11.37 -2.18 16.15
C SER A 31 12.04 -1.95 14.80
N MET A 32 13.24 -2.50 14.61
CA MET A 32 13.95 -2.45 13.34
C MET A 32 13.71 -3.73 12.54
N LEU A 33 13.47 -3.60 11.24
CA LEU A 33 13.50 -4.74 10.34
C LEU A 33 14.90 -5.36 10.28
N PRO A 34 15.00 -6.66 9.93
CA PRO A 34 16.28 -7.27 9.57
C PRO A 34 17.01 -6.48 8.49
N SER A 35 18.34 -6.56 8.50
CA SER A 35 19.18 -5.88 7.50
C SER A 35 18.91 -6.40 6.09
N GLU A 36 19.21 -5.61 5.06
CA GLU A 36 19.13 -6.07 3.66
C GLU A 36 19.89 -7.38 3.45
N ALA A 37 21.06 -7.53 4.07
CA ALA A 37 21.86 -8.75 3.97
C ALA A 37 21.13 -9.96 4.58
N ALA A 38 20.51 -9.79 5.76
CA ALA A 38 19.73 -10.85 6.40
C ALA A 38 18.52 -11.24 5.54
N LEU A 39 17.79 -10.27 4.99
CA LEU A 39 16.65 -10.52 4.11
C LEU A 39 17.08 -11.21 2.80
N CYS A 40 18.22 -10.82 2.22
CA CYS A 40 18.75 -11.50 1.03
C CYS A 40 19.03 -12.98 1.31
N ALA A 41 19.69 -13.26 2.44
CA ALA A 41 20.00 -14.63 2.86
C ALA A 41 18.73 -15.43 3.16
N GLU A 42 17.75 -14.82 3.82
CA GLU A 42 16.50 -15.47 4.19
C GLU A 42 15.65 -15.86 2.97
N PHE A 43 15.47 -14.92 2.03
CA PHE A 43 14.62 -15.15 0.86
C PHE A 43 15.38 -15.80 -0.31
N GLY A 44 16.71 -15.92 -0.23
CA GLY A 44 17.54 -16.46 -1.32
C GLY A 44 17.51 -15.58 -2.57
N VAL A 45 17.49 -14.26 -2.41
CA VAL A 45 17.32 -13.29 -3.51
C VAL A 45 18.42 -12.24 -3.56
N ALA A 46 18.58 -11.63 -4.73
CA ALA A 46 19.48 -10.50 -4.91
C ALA A 46 19.02 -9.25 -4.14
N ARG A 47 19.98 -8.44 -3.70
CA ARG A 47 19.75 -7.20 -2.93
C ARG A 47 18.79 -6.23 -3.61
N ASN A 48 18.86 -6.08 -4.93
CA ASN A 48 17.94 -5.20 -5.66
C ASN A 48 16.47 -5.64 -5.52
N THR A 49 16.20 -6.95 -5.40
CA THR A 49 14.86 -7.48 -5.18
C THR A 49 14.36 -7.12 -3.78
N VAL A 50 15.20 -7.27 -2.75
CA VAL A 50 14.88 -6.85 -1.37
C VAL A 50 14.63 -5.35 -1.30
N ARG A 51 15.51 -4.53 -1.90
CA ARG A 51 15.35 -3.06 -1.90
C ARG A 51 14.05 -2.62 -2.55
N ARG A 52 13.66 -3.25 -3.65
CA ARG A 52 12.36 -2.98 -4.28
C ARG A 52 11.19 -3.37 -3.39
N ALA A 53 11.25 -4.51 -2.71
CA ALA A 53 10.21 -4.92 -1.77
C ALA A 53 10.11 -3.96 -0.56
N LEU A 54 11.25 -3.56 0.02
CA LEU A 54 11.31 -2.59 1.11
C LEU A 54 10.77 -1.22 0.68
N ALA A 55 11.06 -0.77 -0.55
CA ALA A 55 10.50 0.46 -1.08
C ALA A 55 8.97 0.42 -1.14
N VAL A 56 8.36 -0.73 -1.48
CA VAL A 56 6.90 -0.90 -1.45
C VAL A 56 6.35 -0.82 -0.01
N LEU A 57 7.03 -1.44 0.97
CA LEU A 57 6.59 -1.37 2.37
C LEU A 57 6.73 0.04 2.96
N GLU A 58 7.77 0.78 2.58
CA GLU A 58 7.97 2.18 2.97
C GLU A 58 6.91 3.09 2.36
N ASP A 59 6.60 2.84 1.08
CA ASP A 59 5.55 3.50 0.32
C ASP A 59 4.14 3.24 0.90
N GLU A 60 3.89 2.01 1.37
CA GLU A 60 2.68 1.62 2.13
C GLU A 60 2.64 2.22 3.55
N GLY A 61 3.74 2.81 4.02
CA GLY A 61 3.85 3.41 5.36
C GLY A 61 4.03 2.38 6.48
N LEU A 62 4.41 1.15 6.16
CA LEU A 62 4.65 0.08 7.15
C LEU A 62 6.03 0.20 7.79
N ILE A 63 6.97 0.83 7.08
CA ILE A 63 8.34 1.08 7.53
C ILE A 63 8.83 2.47 7.16
N LEU A 64 9.90 2.92 7.80
CA LEU A 64 10.62 4.17 7.51
C LEU A 64 12.12 3.92 7.52
N THR A 65 12.84 4.41 6.52
CA THR A 65 14.30 4.39 6.52
C THR A 65 14.86 5.44 7.48
N ILE A 66 15.71 4.99 8.41
CA ILE A 66 16.51 5.86 9.29
C ILE A 66 17.97 5.78 8.84
N PRO A 67 18.60 6.90 8.43
CA PRO A 67 20.01 6.94 8.07
C PRO A 67 20.89 6.30 9.15
N ALA A 68 21.84 5.46 8.73
CA ALA A 68 22.76 4.70 9.58
C ALA A 68 22.15 3.70 10.59
N LYS A 69 20.83 3.72 10.84
CA LYS A 69 20.17 2.78 11.78
C LYS A 69 19.48 1.61 11.07
N GLY A 70 18.93 1.82 9.86
CA GLY A 70 18.23 0.78 9.11
C GLY A 70 16.77 1.15 8.80
N ARG A 71 15.83 0.20 8.85
CA ARG A 71 14.41 0.45 8.57
C ARG A 71 13.58 0.21 9.83
N LEU A 72 12.92 1.26 10.31
CA LEU A 72 12.03 1.25 11.46
C LEU A 72 10.65 0.75 11.05
N VAL A 73 10.07 -0.16 11.83
CA VAL A 73 8.69 -0.61 11.65
C VAL A 73 7.75 0.43 12.25
N LEU A 74 6.89 1.01 11.40
CA LEU A 74 5.88 1.97 11.85
C LEU A 74 4.63 1.26 12.42
N GLY A 75 4.51 -0.05 12.17
CA GLY A 75 3.48 -0.93 12.69
C GLY A 75 2.49 -1.38 11.63
N GLY A 76 1.97 -2.60 11.78
CA GLY A 76 0.78 -3.11 11.08
C GLY A 76 -0.48 -3.03 11.93
N ASP A 77 -0.42 -2.23 13.01
CA ASP A 77 -1.56 -1.90 13.85
C ASP A 77 -2.54 -1.11 12.98
N LYS A 78 -3.47 -1.84 12.36
CA LYS A 78 -4.72 -1.23 11.95
C LYS A 78 -5.31 -0.65 13.24
N PRO A 79 -5.46 0.68 13.40
CA PRO A 79 -6.37 1.17 14.41
C PRO A 79 -7.68 0.36 14.28
N LYS A 80 -8.31 0.01 15.41
CA LYS A 80 -9.66 -0.63 15.41
C LYS A 80 -10.67 0.16 14.54
N ASP A 81 -10.36 1.42 14.24
CA ASP A 81 -11.10 2.34 13.39
C ASP A 81 -10.75 2.27 11.89
N GLU A 82 -9.69 1.55 11.47
CA GLU A 82 -9.26 1.42 10.07
C GLU A 82 -10.36 0.89 9.13
N PRO A 83 -11.21 -0.09 9.53
CA PRO A 83 -12.39 -0.45 8.75
C PRO A 83 -13.30 0.75 8.49
N TYR A 84 -13.46 1.63 9.47
CA TYR A 84 -14.32 2.81 9.37
C TYR A 84 -13.68 3.93 8.55
N LEU A 85 -12.35 4.10 8.59
CA LEU A 85 -11.67 5.20 7.89
C LEU A 85 -11.71 5.04 6.36
N TYR A 86 -11.34 3.87 5.83
CA TYR A 86 -11.42 3.68 4.37
C TYR A 86 -12.87 3.71 3.89
N GLN A 87 -13.81 3.21 4.70
CA GLN A 87 -15.25 3.25 4.38
C GLN A 87 -15.78 4.69 4.39
N ALA A 88 -15.34 5.52 5.33
CA ALA A 88 -15.69 6.93 5.37
C ALA A 88 -15.20 7.67 4.13
N ILE A 89 -13.93 7.47 3.74
CA ILE A 89 -13.36 8.05 2.52
C ILE A 89 -14.10 7.54 1.27
N ALA A 90 -14.36 6.24 1.17
CA ALA A 90 -15.10 5.67 0.04
C ALA A 90 -16.53 6.24 -0.04
N ARG A 91 -17.21 6.40 1.10
CA ARG A 91 -18.55 6.98 1.17
C ARG A 91 -18.56 8.45 0.76
N GLU A 92 -17.57 9.22 1.19
CA GLU A 92 -17.41 10.62 0.83
C GLU A 92 -17.21 10.77 -0.68
N LEU A 93 -16.19 10.11 -1.24
CA LEU A 93 -15.90 10.13 -2.68
C LEU A 93 -17.07 9.60 -3.52
N ARG A 94 -17.75 8.54 -3.06
CA ARG A 94 -18.98 8.06 -3.71
C ARG A 94 -20.04 9.15 -3.75
N GLY A 95 -20.25 9.84 -2.63
CA GLY A 95 -21.20 10.95 -2.57
C GLY A 95 -20.82 12.09 -3.51
N GLU A 96 -19.53 12.43 -3.63
CA GLU A 96 -19.07 13.47 -4.58
C GLU A 96 -19.34 13.06 -6.03
N ILE A 97 -19.11 11.79 -6.37
CA ILE A 97 -19.42 11.23 -7.69
C ILE A 97 -20.93 11.26 -7.95
N GLU A 98 -21.74 10.77 -7.01
CA GLU A 98 -23.20 10.71 -7.12
C GLU A 98 -23.85 12.10 -7.20
N ARG A 99 -23.27 13.10 -6.53
CA ARG A 99 -23.69 14.52 -6.62
C ARG A 99 -23.19 15.21 -7.89
N GLY A 100 -22.29 14.58 -8.66
CA GLY A 100 -21.69 15.15 -9.87
C GLY A 100 -20.58 16.16 -9.62
N GLU A 101 -20.09 16.29 -8.38
CA GLU A 101 -18.91 17.11 -8.05
C GLU A 101 -17.64 16.52 -8.69
N LEU A 102 -17.59 15.18 -8.78
CA LEU A 102 -16.62 14.45 -9.57
C LEU A 102 -17.31 13.87 -10.82
N ALA A 103 -17.24 14.61 -11.93
CA ALA A 103 -17.92 14.24 -13.17
C ALA A 103 -17.36 12.96 -13.81
N PRO A 104 -18.17 12.16 -14.52
CA PRO A 104 -17.69 11.05 -15.33
C PRO A 104 -16.57 11.46 -16.30
N GLY A 105 -15.52 10.66 -16.37
CA GLY A 105 -14.31 10.93 -17.15
C GLY A 105 -13.31 11.89 -16.48
N SER A 106 -13.66 12.51 -15.36
CA SER A 106 -12.72 13.34 -14.59
C SER A 106 -11.75 12.47 -13.79
N THR A 107 -10.59 13.04 -13.46
CA THR A 107 -9.59 12.40 -12.62
C THR A 107 -9.96 12.52 -11.15
N LEU A 108 -9.83 11.44 -10.40
CA LEU A 108 -9.91 11.49 -8.94
C LEU A 108 -8.71 12.24 -8.33
N PRO A 109 -8.87 12.82 -7.13
CA PRO A 109 -7.75 13.30 -6.33
C PRO A 109 -6.67 12.21 -6.19
N SER A 110 -5.40 12.61 -6.27
CA SER A 110 -4.28 11.66 -6.18
C SER A 110 -4.22 10.97 -4.80
N GLU A 111 -3.61 9.78 -4.73
CA GLU A 111 -3.41 9.07 -3.45
C GLU A 111 -2.73 9.96 -2.41
N SER A 112 -1.72 10.72 -2.83
CA SER A 112 -1.01 11.66 -1.95
C SER A 112 -1.90 12.81 -1.47
N GLN A 113 -2.82 13.27 -2.30
CA GLN A 113 -3.76 14.32 -1.94
C GLN A 113 -4.82 13.81 -0.96
N LEU A 114 -5.46 12.67 -1.24
CA LEU A 114 -6.38 12.01 -0.31
C LEU A 114 -5.73 11.73 1.04
N ARG A 115 -4.46 11.28 1.03
CA ARG A 115 -3.70 11.04 2.26
C ARG A 115 -3.52 12.32 3.09
N ARG A 116 -3.23 13.45 2.44
CA ARG A 116 -3.09 14.75 3.11
C ARG A 116 -4.44 15.28 3.60
N THR A 117 -5.48 15.20 2.78
CA THR A 117 -6.82 15.70 3.11
C THR A 117 -7.44 14.96 4.30
N HIS A 118 -7.35 13.64 4.32
CA HIS A 118 -7.97 12.82 5.37
C HIS A 118 -7.02 12.47 6.52
N GLY A 119 -5.73 12.79 6.43
CA GLY A 119 -4.74 12.50 7.47
C GLY A 119 -4.51 11.00 7.72
N VAL A 120 -4.75 10.16 6.72
CA VAL A 120 -4.73 8.69 6.83
C VAL A 120 -3.45 8.06 6.27
N SER A 121 -3.30 6.74 6.39
CA SER A 121 -2.21 6.02 5.73
C SER A 121 -2.47 5.86 4.22
N ARG A 122 -1.42 5.56 3.44
CA ARG A 122 -1.59 5.22 2.03
C ARG A 122 -2.46 3.97 1.87
N SER A 123 -2.27 2.98 2.74
CA SER A 123 -3.03 1.74 2.73
C SER A 123 -4.53 2.00 2.89
N THR A 124 -4.92 2.92 3.77
CA THR A 124 -6.31 3.37 3.97
C THR A 124 -6.89 3.96 2.68
N VAL A 125 -6.17 4.87 2.04
CA VAL A 125 -6.58 5.48 0.76
C VAL A 125 -6.73 4.40 -0.32
N ARG A 126 -5.77 3.50 -0.44
CA ARG A 126 -5.84 2.41 -1.44
C ARG A 126 -7.02 1.48 -1.20
N GLN A 127 -7.33 1.15 0.06
CA GLN A 127 -8.51 0.36 0.38
C GLN A 127 -9.80 1.08 -0.04
N ALA A 128 -9.92 2.38 0.22
CA ALA A 128 -11.08 3.16 -0.21
C ALA A 128 -11.24 3.17 -1.74
N LEU A 129 -10.15 3.37 -2.48
CA LEU A 129 -10.15 3.35 -3.94
C LEU A 129 -10.48 1.95 -4.50
N VAL A 130 -10.01 0.87 -3.86
CA VAL A 130 -10.37 -0.51 -4.25
C VAL A 130 -11.86 -0.77 -4.08
N VAL A 131 -12.49 -0.22 -3.04
CA VAL A 131 -13.95 -0.32 -2.85
C VAL A 131 -14.68 0.37 -4.01
N LEU A 132 -14.31 1.60 -4.36
CA LEU A 132 -14.93 2.33 -5.46
C LEU A 132 -14.72 1.66 -6.83
N GLU A 133 -13.55 1.06 -7.06
CA GLU A 133 -13.23 0.32 -8.29
C GLU A 133 -14.06 -0.96 -8.39
N ARG A 134 -14.26 -1.68 -7.26
CA ARG A 134 -15.15 -2.85 -7.18
C ARG A 134 -16.61 -2.50 -7.40
N GLU A 135 -17.04 -1.33 -6.94
CA GLU A 135 -18.38 -0.79 -7.18
C GLU A 135 -18.55 -0.30 -8.64
N GLY A 136 -17.47 -0.24 -9.42
CA GLY A 136 -17.49 0.20 -10.82
C GLY A 136 -17.65 1.71 -10.99
N LEU A 137 -17.45 2.48 -9.92
CA LEU A 137 -17.55 3.95 -9.93
C LEU A 137 -16.30 4.60 -10.52
N ILE A 138 -15.15 3.92 -10.40
CA ILE A 138 -13.87 4.41 -10.90
C ILE A 138 -13.11 3.33 -11.65
N VAL A 139 -12.13 3.74 -12.46
CA VAL A 139 -11.20 2.85 -13.15
C VAL A 139 -9.77 3.37 -13.04
N SER A 140 -8.82 2.46 -12.78
CA SER A 140 -7.39 2.78 -12.82
C SER A 140 -6.85 2.71 -14.25
N GLU A 141 -6.23 3.78 -14.73
CA GLU A 141 -5.44 3.78 -15.96
C GLU A 141 -3.95 3.82 -15.63
N HIS A 142 -3.21 2.85 -16.17
CA HIS A 142 -1.78 2.72 -15.90
C HIS A 142 -1.02 3.99 -16.30
N GLY A 143 -0.31 4.58 -15.34
CA GLY A 143 0.47 5.81 -15.55
C GLY A 143 -0.33 7.11 -15.64
N ARG A 144 -1.67 7.06 -15.65
CA ARG A 144 -2.53 8.24 -15.83
C ARG A 144 -3.40 8.57 -14.61
N GLY A 145 -3.52 7.65 -13.65
CA GLY A 145 -4.28 7.86 -12.42
C GLY A 145 -5.60 7.08 -12.40
N ARG A 146 -6.59 7.59 -11.66
CA ARG A 146 -7.92 6.98 -11.59
C ARG A 146 -8.94 7.96 -12.14
N PHE A 147 -9.91 7.43 -12.89
CA PHE A 147 -10.94 8.19 -13.56
C PHE A 147 -12.32 7.75 -13.09
N VAL A 148 -13.24 8.70 -12.95
CA VAL A 148 -14.65 8.41 -12.65
C VAL A 148 -15.31 7.78 -13.87
N ARG A 149 -16.07 6.71 -13.67
CA ARG A 149 -16.77 5.99 -14.74
C ARG A 149 -18.25 6.38 -14.86
N ARG A 150 -18.92 6.61 -13.73
CA ARG A 150 -20.37 6.84 -13.64
C ARG A 150 -20.66 7.90 -12.60
#